data_AF-A0A9P6M7M6-F1
#
_entry.id   AF-A0A9P6M7M6-F1
#
_cell.length_a   1.000
_cell.length_b   1.000
_cell.length_c   1.000
_cell.angle_alpha   90.00
_cell.angle_beta   90.00
_cell.angle_gamma   90.00
#
_symmetry.space_group_name_H-M   'P 1'
#
loop_
_entity.id
_entity.type
_entity.pdbx_description
1 polymer ?
#
loop_
_entity_poly.entity_id
_entity_poly.type
_entity_poly.pdbx_seq_one_letter_code
_entity_poly.pdbx_strand_id
1 'polypeptide(L)'
;MKTFATNIAQVFYGTLIHSVSITQIEYIKQGLLFIDNQGKIARLIKNVDQNKVESTLDGVEAEKVVNLNDDQFIIPGFIDTHIHAPQHAFCGNGHDLPLLEWLDTYTFPCEAKYANEDHARKLYTKAVARALRNGTTSACWFATIHLESCKELVDIIQEQGQRAYVGKVNMNQNSPDFLVETTESSVRDTRAFIEYVKEVNAKVDHKPLVTPIITPRFAISCTSDLLTELGKLAKEYNLPIQSHLCENLNEIDFTMSLFPKSVNYTSVYADHGLLNDRTIMAHCVHMKDEELDLMKKNNAGISHCANSNLNLKSGLADIRKMLSKDIKVGL
;
A
#
# COMPACT_ATOMS: atom_id res chain seq x y z
N MET A 1 -30.55 -22.08 -13.59
CA MET A 1 -30.02 -21.40 -12.37
C MET A 1 -28.85 -22.21 -11.88
N LYS A 2 -27.66 -21.61 -11.71
CA LYS A 2 -26.57 -22.28 -10.96
C LYS A 2 -27.01 -22.34 -9.49
N THR A 3 -27.03 -23.53 -8.90
CA THR A 3 -27.35 -23.71 -7.47
C THR A 3 -26.21 -23.13 -6.63
N PHE A 4 -26.50 -22.66 -5.41
CA PHE A 4 -25.50 -22.09 -4.49
C PHE A 4 -24.24 -22.97 -4.41
N ALA A 5 -24.43 -24.28 -4.25
CA ALA A 5 -23.37 -25.28 -4.20
C ALA A 5 -22.39 -25.26 -5.39
N THR A 6 -22.91 -25.09 -6.62
CA THR A 6 -22.07 -25.06 -7.83
C THR A 6 -21.17 -23.82 -7.92
N ASN A 7 -21.45 -22.80 -7.12
CA ASN A 7 -20.67 -21.56 -7.10
C ASN A 7 -19.62 -21.50 -5.98
N ILE A 8 -19.54 -22.53 -5.11
CA ILE A 8 -18.60 -22.59 -4.00
C ILE A 8 -17.32 -23.31 -4.40
N ALA A 9 -16.20 -22.63 -4.21
CA ALA A 9 -14.86 -23.15 -4.43
C ALA A 9 -14.37 -23.94 -3.21
N GLN A 10 -14.51 -23.35 -2.02
CA GLN A 10 -13.96 -23.91 -0.79
C GLN A 10 -14.78 -23.48 0.42
N VAL A 11 -14.79 -24.32 1.45
CA VAL A 11 -15.41 -24.02 2.75
C VAL A 11 -14.38 -24.25 3.85
N PHE A 12 -14.27 -23.34 4.79
CA PHE A 12 -13.43 -23.51 5.99
C PHE A 12 -14.32 -23.69 7.21
N TYR A 13 -13.99 -24.68 8.04
CA TYR A 13 -14.64 -24.91 9.31
C TYR A 13 -13.63 -24.86 10.46
N GLY A 14 -13.91 -24.03 11.47
CA GLY A 14 -13.10 -23.94 12.69
C GLY A 14 -13.07 -22.52 13.27
N THR A 15 -11.96 -22.15 13.93
CA THR A 15 -11.81 -20.85 14.59
C THR A 15 -11.55 -19.74 13.59
N LEU A 16 -12.40 -18.70 13.59
CA LEU A 16 -12.26 -17.49 12.79
C LEU A 16 -12.20 -16.27 13.71
N ILE A 17 -11.25 -15.36 13.47
CA ILE A 17 -11.04 -14.17 14.30
C ILE A 17 -10.93 -12.95 13.39
N HIS A 18 -11.70 -11.88 13.66
CA HIS A 18 -11.62 -10.64 12.89
C HIS A 18 -12.04 -9.41 13.72
N SER A 19 -11.58 -8.24 13.30
CA SER A 19 -11.96 -6.96 13.94
C SER A 19 -13.27 -6.43 13.36
N VAL A 20 -14.24 -6.16 14.23
CA VAL A 20 -15.54 -5.53 13.87
C VAL A 20 -15.43 -4.01 13.91
N SER A 21 -14.60 -3.49 14.82
CA SER A 21 -14.27 -2.08 14.96
C SER A 21 -12.89 -1.92 15.57
N ILE A 22 -12.44 -0.67 15.74
CA ILE A 22 -11.14 -0.37 16.38
C ILE A 22 -11.05 -0.82 17.85
N THR A 23 -12.18 -1.08 18.50
CA THR A 23 -12.24 -1.53 19.91
C THR A 23 -12.84 -2.92 20.09
N GLN A 24 -13.26 -3.60 19.01
CA GLN A 24 -13.97 -4.86 19.11
C GLN A 24 -13.41 -5.90 18.14
N ILE A 25 -13.03 -7.04 18.72
CA ILE A 25 -12.66 -8.25 18.00
C ILE A 25 -13.79 -9.26 18.18
N GLU A 26 -14.19 -9.91 17.09
CA GLU A 26 -15.11 -11.04 17.12
C GLU A 26 -14.32 -12.35 16.98
N TYR A 27 -14.70 -13.32 17.83
CA TYR A 27 -14.06 -14.63 17.91
C TYR A 27 -15.12 -15.73 17.72
N ILE A 28 -15.02 -16.48 16.63
CA ILE A 28 -16.00 -17.48 16.20
C ILE A 28 -15.31 -18.86 16.24
N LYS A 29 -15.47 -19.61 17.34
CA LYS A 29 -14.83 -20.93 17.52
C LYS A 29 -15.25 -21.99 16.50
N GLN A 30 -16.51 -21.93 16.08
CA GLN A 30 -17.16 -22.92 15.21
C GLN A 30 -17.79 -22.20 14.02
N GLY A 31 -16.94 -21.55 13.23
CA GLY A 31 -17.33 -20.80 12.05
C GLY A 31 -17.28 -21.67 10.81
N LEU A 32 -18.29 -21.53 9.94
CA LEU A 32 -18.32 -22.15 8.61
C LEU A 32 -18.29 -21.03 7.56
N LEU A 33 -17.14 -20.89 6.89
CA LEU A 33 -16.85 -19.82 5.94
C LEU A 33 -16.84 -20.36 4.51
N PHE A 34 -17.80 -19.93 3.70
CA PHE A 34 -17.94 -20.33 2.30
C PHE A 34 -17.28 -19.30 1.38
N ILE A 35 -16.39 -19.76 0.50
CA ILE A 35 -15.71 -18.95 -0.51
C ILE A 35 -16.22 -19.35 -1.89
N ASP A 36 -16.66 -18.38 -2.68
CA ASP A 36 -17.12 -18.62 -4.04
C ASP A 36 -15.97 -18.80 -5.04
N ASN A 37 -16.31 -19.21 -6.27
CA ASN A 37 -15.35 -19.38 -7.37
C ASN A 37 -14.67 -18.06 -7.82
N GLN A 38 -15.08 -16.90 -7.30
CA GLN A 38 -14.42 -15.61 -7.54
C GLN A 38 -13.53 -15.18 -6.37
N GLY A 39 -13.34 -16.04 -5.35
CA GLY A 39 -12.55 -15.75 -4.17
C GLY A 39 -13.23 -14.79 -3.18
N LYS A 40 -14.56 -14.64 -3.24
CA LYS A 40 -15.32 -13.81 -2.30
C LYS A 40 -15.98 -14.66 -1.22
N ILE A 41 -16.15 -14.07 -0.04
CA ILE A 41 -16.96 -14.66 1.03
C ILE A 41 -18.41 -14.69 0.57
N ALA A 42 -18.93 -15.88 0.32
CA ALA A 42 -20.32 -16.10 -0.08
C ALA A 42 -21.24 -16.16 1.14
N ARG A 43 -20.77 -16.77 2.23
CA ARG A 43 -21.55 -16.98 3.45
C ARG A 43 -20.62 -17.23 4.64
N LEU A 44 -21.01 -16.71 5.80
CA LEU A 44 -20.39 -17.04 7.08
C LEU A 44 -21.48 -17.46 8.06
N ILE A 45 -21.40 -18.69 8.57
CA ILE A 45 -22.32 -19.21 9.58
C ILE A 45 -21.54 -19.39 10.88
N LYS A 46 -22.11 -18.94 11.99
CA LYS A 46 -21.48 -18.96 13.32
C LYS A 46 -22.09 -20.08 14.17
N ASN A 47 -21.30 -20.61 15.10
CA ASN A 47 -21.74 -21.60 16.10
C ASN A 47 -22.34 -22.87 15.49
N VAL A 48 -21.68 -23.42 14.47
CA VAL A 48 -22.09 -24.67 13.83
C VAL A 48 -21.45 -25.84 14.57
N ASP A 49 -22.23 -26.61 15.34
CA ASP A 49 -21.72 -27.83 15.99
C ASP A 49 -21.08 -28.77 14.94
N GLN A 50 -19.98 -29.45 15.30
CA GLN A 50 -19.28 -30.38 14.42
C GLN A 50 -20.24 -31.38 13.73
N ASN A 51 -21.16 -31.94 14.51
CA ASN A 51 -22.12 -32.95 14.04
C ASN A 51 -23.17 -32.39 13.06
N LYS A 52 -23.25 -31.06 12.91
CA LYS A 52 -24.19 -30.38 12.00
C LYS A 52 -23.52 -29.83 10.75
N VAL A 53 -22.18 -29.86 10.65
CA VAL A 53 -21.44 -29.30 9.51
C VAL A 53 -21.97 -29.86 8.20
N GLU A 54 -22.04 -31.19 8.05
CA GLU A 54 -22.49 -31.86 6.82
C GLU A 54 -23.91 -31.42 6.41
N SER A 55 -24.84 -31.39 7.36
CA SER A 55 -26.21 -30.92 7.11
C SER A 55 -26.31 -29.42 6.77
N THR A 56 -25.27 -28.64 7.07
CA THR A 56 -25.20 -27.19 6.85
C THR A 56 -24.50 -26.83 5.54
N LEU A 57 -23.94 -27.80 4.81
CA LEU A 57 -23.21 -27.55 3.56
C LEU A 57 -24.10 -27.14 2.38
N ASP A 58 -25.42 -27.31 2.47
CA ASP A 58 -26.38 -26.82 1.47
C ASP A 58 -26.05 -27.33 0.05
N GLY A 59 -25.74 -28.63 -0.03
CA GLY A 59 -25.37 -29.32 -1.26
C GLY A 59 -23.92 -29.11 -1.72
N VAL A 60 -23.08 -28.37 -0.98
CA VAL A 60 -21.63 -28.33 -1.22
C VAL A 60 -21.01 -29.67 -0.85
N GLU A 61 -20.14 -30.19 -1.71
CA GLU A 61 -19.41 -31.44 -1.50
C GLU A 61 -18.52 -31.36 -0.24
N ALA A 62 -18.56 -32.40 0.59
CA ALA A 62 -17.77 -32.47 1.82
C ALA A 62 -16.25 -32.36 1.59
N GLU A 63 -15.76 -32.80 0.42
CA GLU A 63 -14.35 -32.71 0.02
C GLU A 63 -13.84 -31.26 -0.12
N LYS A 64 -14.74 -30.30 -0.31
CA LYS A 64 -14.39 -28.86 -0.36
C LYS A 64 -14.22 -28.24 1.03
N VAL A 65 -14.51 -28.99 2.09
CA VAL A 65 -14.42 -28.52 3.47
C VAL A 65 -13.03 -28.74 4.03
N VAL A 66 -12.35 -27.65 4.37
CA VAL A 66 -11.12 -27.66 5.14
C VAL A 66 -11.46 -27.50 6.61
N ASN A 67 -11.22 -28.56 7.40
CA ASN A 67 -11.38 -28.51 8.85
C ASN A 67 -10.08 -28.02 9.48
N LEU A 68 -10.15 -26.91 10.20
CA LEU A 68 -9.05 -26.41 11.03
C LEU A 68 -8.95 -27.27 12.29
N ASN A 69 -7.73 -27.57 12.72
CA ASN A 69 -7.51 -28.19 14.03
C ASN A 69 -7.53 -27.14 15.16
N ASP A 70 -7.44 -27.59 16.42
CA ASP A 70 -7.56 -26.72 17.59
C ASP A 70 -6.46 -25.65 17.71
N ASP A 71 -5.31 -25.86 17.05
CA ASP A 71 -4.17 -24.94 17.01
C ASP A 71 -4.20 -24.00 15.78
N GLN A 72 -5.21 -24.12 14.93
CA GLN A 72 -5.37 -23.35 13.72
C GLN A 72 -6.54 -22.37 13.84
N PHE A 73 -6.31 -21.17 13.31
CA PHE A 73 -7.34 -20.15 13.16
C PHE A 73 -7.12 -19.37 11.88
N ILE A 74 -8.19 -18.77 11.37
CA ILE A 74 -8.14 -17.86 10.21
C ILE A 74 -8.37 -16.43 10.69
N ILE A 75 -7.53 -15.53 10.21
CA ILE A 75 -7.71 -14.08 10.30
C ILE A 75 -7.76 -13.46 8.89
N PRO A 76 -8.35 -12.28 8.72
CA PRO A 76 -8.12 -11.48 7.53
C PRO A 76 -6.62 -11.28 7.28
N GLY A 77 -6.20 -11.35 6.03
CA GLY A 77 -4.81 -11.05 5.67
C GLY A 77 -4.44 -9.60 5.98
N PHE A 78 -3.18 -9.36 6.30
CA PHE A 78 -2.69 -8.03 6.65
C PHE A 78 -2.68 -7.09 5.45
N ILE A 79 -2.89 -5.81 5.74
CA ILE A 79 -2.81 -4.70 4.79
C ILE A 79 -1.61 -3.87 5.17
N ASP A 80 -0.61 -3.82 4.28
CA ASP A 80 0.57 -2.97 4.40
C ASP A 80 0.34 -1.70 3.57
N THR A 81 0.17 -0.58 4.24
CA THR A 81 -0.22 0.70 3.61
C THR A 81 0.97 1.52 3.12
N HIS A 82 2.21 1.10 3.39
CA HIS A 82 3.40 1.78 2.89
C HIS A 82 4.64 0.88 2.92
N ILE A 83 5.11 0.48 1.74
CA ILE A 83 6.32 -0.31 1.61
C ILE A 83 7.09 0.02 0.32
N HIS A 84 8.42 0.07 0.43
CA HIS A 84 9.32 0.31 -0.70
C HIS A 84 9.84 -1.02 -1.26
N ALA A 85 9.34 -1.40 -2.43
CA ALA A 85 9.78 -2.61 -3.12
C ALA A 85 11.29 -2.65 -3.40
N PRO A 86 11.96 -1.56 -3.85
CA PRO A 86 13.37 -1.63 -4.20
C PRO A 86 14.31 -1.66 -2.99
N GLN A 87 13.79 -1.33 -1.81
CA GLN A 87 14.58 -1.25 -0.58
C GLN A 87 14.62 -2.58 0.18
N HIS A 88 13.90 -3.59 -0.30
CA HIS A 88 13.96 -4.95 0.25
C HIS A 88 15.39 -5.52 0.29
N ALA A 89 16.24 -5.08 -0.65
CA ALA A 89 17.62 -5.55 -0.80
C ALA A 89 18.51 -5.29 0.42
N PHE A 90 18.19 -4.28 1.23
CA PHE A 90 19.03 -3.83 2.34
C PHE A 90 18.26 -3.67 3.65
N CYS A 91 17.04 -4.22 3.77
CA CYS A 91 16.28 -4.24 5.01
C CYS A 91 17.15 -4.66 6.21
N GLY A 92 17.16 -3.82 7.25
CA GLY A 92 17.95 -4.05 8.46
C GLY A 92 19.36 -3.44 8.44
N ASN A 93 19.74 -2.68 7.41
CA ASN A 93 21.02 -1.97 7.33
C ASN A 93 20.83 -0.45 7.31
N GLY A 94 21.85 0.30 7.76
CA GLY A 94 21.91 1.76 7.65
C GLY A 94 21.05 2.54 8.66
N HIS A 95 20.63 1.92 9.77
CA HIS A 95 19.78 2.56 10.80
C HIS A 95 20.58 3.48 11.76
N ASP A 96 21.84 3.75 11.45
CA ASP A 96 22.73 4.65 12.19
C ASP A 96 22.64 6.11 11.71
N LEU A 97 22.03 6.35 10.54
CA LEU A 97 21.91 7.67 9.89
C LEU A 97 20.49 8.27 9.99
N PRO A 98 20.36 9.61 10.04
CA PRO A 98 19.07 10.29 9.88
C PRO A 98 18.55 10.20 8.45
N LEU A 99 17.24 10.44 8.24
CA LEU A 99 16.52 10.24 6.97
C LEU A 99 17.25 10.74 5.71
N LEU A 100 17.65 12.01 5.66
CA LEU A 100 18.25 12.59 4.45
C LEU A 100 19.62 11.97 4.13
N GLU A 101 20.46 11.74 5.14
CA GLU A 101 21.77 11.10 4.97
C GLU A 101 21.62 9.61 4.61
N TRP A 102 20.61 8.94 5.17
CA TRP A 102 20.27 7.56 4.83
C TRP A 102 19.83 7.42 3.36
N LEU A 103 19.04 8.37 2.87
CA LEU A 103 18.61 8.40 1.47
C LEU A 103 19.82 8.44 0.52
N ASP A 104 20.75 9.36 0.75
CA ASP A 104 21.94 9.54 -0.08
C ASP A 104 22.91 8.36 0.02
N THR A 105 23.07 7.79 1.22
CA THR A 105 24.08 6.75 1.48
C THR A 105 23.66 5.37 0.99
N TYR A 106 22.40 4.99 1.22
CA TYR A 106 21.91 3.63 0.99
C TYR A 106 20.82 3.55 -0.06
N THR A 107 19.81 4.41 0.06
CA THR A 107 18.56 4.26 -0.69
C THR A 107 18.73 4.60 -2.17
N PHE A 108 19.22 5.79 -2.52
CA PHE A 108 19.37 6.18 -3.92
C PHE A 108 20.35 5.27 -4.69
N PRO A 109 21.53 4.91 -4.15
CA PRO A 109 22.42 3.96 -4.83
C PRO A 109 21.82 2.56 -5.01
N CYS A 110 20.92 2.14 -4.12
CA CYS A 110 20.21 0.87 -4.27
C CYS A 110 19.09 0.96 -5.32
N GLU A 111 18.26 1.99 -5.26
CA GLU A 111 17.17 2.21 -6.21
C GLU A 111 17.68 2.40 -7.65
N ALA A 112 18.84 3.03 -7.85
CA ALA A 112 19.46 3.18 -9.17
C ALA A 112 19.78 1.85 -9.86
N LYS A 113 20.03 0.77 -9.10
CA LYS A 113 20.30 -0.56 -9.67
C LYS A 113 19.08 -1.18 -10.34
N TYR A 114 17.88 -0.67 -10.03
CA TYR A 114 16.64 -1.09 -10.68
C TYR A 114 16.46 -0.47 -12.08
N ALA A 115 17.44 0.26 -12.61
CA ALA A 115 17.51 0.50 -14.05
C ALA A 115 17.73 -0.80 -14.85
N ASN A 116 18.23 -1.86 -14.21
CA ASN A 116 18.38 -3.20 -14.80
C ASN A 116 17.16 -4.07 -14.47
N GLU A 117 16.44 -4.52 -15.51
CA GLU A 117 15.21 -5.30 -15.38
C GLU A 117 15.43 -6.69 -14.74
N ASP A 118 16.53 -7.38 -15.07
CA ASP A 118 16.86 -8.68 -14.43
C ASP A 118 17.09 -8.53 -12.93
N HIS A 119 17.74 -7.43 -12.53
CA HIS A 119 17.93 -7.08 -11.13
C HIS A 119 16.59 -6.82 -10.45
N ALA A 120 15.74 -6.01 -11.08
CA ALA A 120 14.41 -5.68 -10.60
C ALA A 120 13.55 -6.94 -10.42
N ARG A 121 13.43 -7.77 -11.46
CA ARG A 121 12.68 -9.04 -11.46
C ARG A 121 13.10 -9.92 -10.29
N LYS A 122 14.41 -10.15 -10.15
CA LYS A 122 14.98 -11.02 -9.11
C LYS A 122 14.63 -10.55 -7.70
N LEU A 123 14.74 -9.25 -7.42
CA LEU A 123 14.54 -8.73 -6.07
C LEU A 123 13.07 -8.46 -5.75
N TYR A 124 12.28 -7.96 -6.68
CA TYR A 124 10.84 -7.80 -6.50
C TYR A 124 10.14 -9.14 -6.29
N THR A 125 10.55 -10.20 -7.00
CA THR A 125 10.03 -11.56 -6.76
C THR A 125 10.19 -11.98 -5.31
N LYS A 126 11.37 -11.69 -4.72
CA LYS A 126 11.65 -11.98 -3.30
C LYS A 126 10.85 -11.09 -2.35
N ALA A 127 10.73 -9.80 -2.67
CA ALA A 127 10.01 -8.83 -1.85
C ALA A 127 8.52 -9.21 -1.72
N VAL A 128 7.85 -9.45 -2.85
CA VAL A 128 6.42 -9.84 -2.89
C VAL A 128 6.22 -11.19 -2.19
N ALA A 129 7.07 -12.18 -2.45
CA ALA A 129 6.99 -13.49 -1.81
C ALA A 129 7.20 -13.41 -0.29
N ARG A 130 8.08 -12.52 0.17
CA ARG A 130 8.31 -12.27 1.60
C ARG A 130 7.09 -11.63 2.24
N ALA A 131 6.46 -10.65 1.59
CA ALA A 131 5.24 -10.01 2.09
C ALA A 131 4.10 -11.02 2.26
N LEU A 132 3.83 -11.82 1.22
CA LEU A 132 2.82 -12.89 1.26
C LEU A 132 3.11 -13.92 2.35
N ARG A 133 4.39 -14.33 2.51
CA ARG A 133 4.80 -15.27 3.57
C ARG A 133 4.56 -14.73 4.98
N ASN A 134 4.59 -13.42 5.17
CA ASN A 134 4.25 -12.78 6.45
C ASN A 134 2.74 -12.54 6.62
N GLY A 135 1.91 -12.95 5.67
CA GLY A 135 0.46 -12.75 5.71
C GLY A 135 -0.02 -11.42 5.15
N THR A 136 0.84 -10.61 4.53
CA THR A 136 0.45 -9.36 3.84
C THR A 136 -0.21 -9.70 2.51
N THR A 137 -1.54 -9.65 2.46
CA THR A 137 -2.33 -9.96 1.26
C THR A 137 -2.67 -8.74 0.43
N SER A 138 -2.58 -7.54 1.03
CA SER A 138 -2.70 -6.26 0.33
C SER A 138 -1.53 -5.34 0.67
N ALA A 139 -0.91 -4.71 -0.33
CA ALA A 139 0.24 -3.84 -0.11
C ALA A 139 0.21 -2.56 -0.98
N CYS A 140 0.75 -1.46 -0.46
CA CYS A 140 0.91 -0.19 -1.18
C CYS A 140 2.39 0.04 -1.48
N TRP A 141 2.81 -0.29 -2.71
CA TRP A 141 4.21 -0.36 -3.11
C TRP A 141 4.68 0.96 -3.75
N PHE A 142 5.75 1.50 -3.19
CA PHE A 142 6.67 2.39 -3.90
C PHE A 142 7.64 1.55 -4.73
N ALA A 143 7.70 1.80 -6.03
CA ALA A 143 8.69 1.19 -6.93
C ALA A 143 9.91 2.12 -7.07
N THR A 144 10.38 2.39 -8.29
CA THR A 144 11.43 3.38 -8.58
C THR A 144 10.97 4.32 -9.69
N ILE A 145 11.84 5.21 -10.17
CA ILE A 145 11.56 6.05 -11.34
C ILE A 145 11.55 5.25 -12.66
N HIS A 146 12.14 4.05 -12.69
CA HIS A 146 12.39 3.29 -13.92
C HIS A 146 11.11 2.58 -14.39
N LEU A 147 10.56 3.01 -15.53
CA LEU A 147 9.27 2.53 -16.05
C LEU A 147 9.23 1.00 -16.22
N GLU A 148 10.21 0.41 -16.91
CA GLU A 148 10.20 -1.03 -17.20
C GLU A 148 10.28 -1.88 -15.92
N SER A 149 11.10 -1.47 -14.95
CA SER A 149 11.12 -2.14 -13.65
C SER A 149 9.82 -1.99 -12.86
N CYS A 150 9.08 -0.89 -13.02
CA CYS A 150 7.76 -0.75 -12.43
C CYS A 150 6.75 -1.73 -13.05
N LYS A 151 6.84 -1.95 -14.38
CA LYS A 151 6.04 -2.95 -15.09
C LYS A 151 6.36 -4.36 -14.59
N GLU A 152 7.64 -4.70 -14.42
CA GLU A 152 8.06 -5.98 -13.84
C GLU A 152 7.45 -6.23 -12.45
N LEU A 153 7.41 -5.22 -11.58
CA LEU A 153 6.77 -5.36 -10.27
C LEU A 153 5.27 -5.70 -10.39
N VAL A 154 4.57 -5.12 -11.35
CA VAL A 154 3.15 -5.41 -11.61
C VAL A 154 2.97 -6.86 -12.07
N ASP A 155 3.77 -7.32 -13.02
CA ASP A 155 3.69 -8.70 -13.53
C ASP A 155 3.96 -9.72 -12.41
N ILE A 156 5.00 -9.49 -11.60
CA ILE A 156 5.32 -10.34 -10.44
C ILE A 156 4.16 -10.40 -9.44
N ILE A 157 3.55 -9.25 -9.13
CA ILE A 157 2.44 -9.18 -8.18
C ILE A 157 1.23 -9.96 -8.71
N GLN A 158 0.94 -9.87 -10.01
CA GLN A 158 -0.15 -10.64 -10.62
C GLN A 158 0.13 -12.14 -10.62
N GLU A 159 1.34 -12.55 -10.99
CA GLU A 159 1.75 -13.95 -10.94
C GLU A 159 1.66 -14.55 -9.52
N GLN A 160 2.00 -13.76 -8.50
CA GLN A 160 1.94 -14.21 -7.10
C GLN A 160 0.58 -13.99 -6.43
N GLY A 161 -0.38 -13.36 -7.11
CA GLY A 161 -1.76 -13.22 -6.65
C GLY A 161 -1.95 -12.25 -5.48
N GLN A 162 -1.10 -11.24 -5.30
CA GLN A 162 -1.27 -10.23 -4.25
C GLN A 162 -2.17 -9.08 -4.73
N ARG A 163 -3.03 -8.54 -3.84
CA ARG A 163 -3.72 -7.27 -4.10
C ARG A 163 -2.75 -6.12 -3.85
N ALA A 164 -2.67 -5.16 -4.76
CA ALA A 164 -1.69 -4.09 -4.61
C ALA A 164 -2.13 -2.74 -5.18
N TYR A 165 -1.63 -1.69 -4.54
CA TYR A 165 -1.35 -0.43 -5.21
C TYR A 165 0.12 -0.40 -5.60
N VAL A 166 0.43 -0.04 -6.85
CA VAL A 166 1.82 0.04 -7.33
C VAL A 166 2.05 1.39 -7.99
N GLY A 167 3.12 2.06 -7.58
CA GLY A 167 3.43 3.40 -8.05
C GLY A 167 4.84 3.52 -8.60
N LYS A 168 4.97 3.94 -9.87
CA LYS A 168 6.22 4.53 -10.38
C LYS A 168 6.49 5.79 -9.56
N VAL A 169 7.66 5.84 -8.93
CA VAL A 169 8.08 7.00 -8.14
C VAL A 169 8.33 8.18 -9.08
N ASN A 170 7.90 9.36 -8.67
CA ASN A 170 8.16 10.61 -9.37
C ASN A 170 9.16 11.47 -8.59
N MET A 171 10.26 11.89 -9.22
CA MET A 171 11.28 12.77 -8.61
C MET A 171 12.16 13.51 -9.64
N ASN A 172 12.05 14.84 -9.70
CA ASN A 172 12.73 15.68 -10.70
C ASN A 172 13.60 16.80 -10.14
N GLN A 173 13.79 16.85 -8.81
CA GLN A 173 14.70 17.80 -8.17
C GLN A 173 15.30 17.19 -6.90
N ASN A 174 16.34 17.82 -6.35
CA ASN A 174 16.98 17.47 -5.07
C ASN A 174 17.22 15.95 -4.92
N SER A 175 17.68 15.35 -6.02
CA SER A 175 17.95 13.92 -6.17
C SER A 175 19.30 13.79 -6.88
N PRO A 176 20.07 12.70 -6.67
CA PRO A 176 21.35 12.51 -7.34
C PRO A 176 21.20 12.45 -8.87
N ASP A 177 22.21 12.90 -9.62
CA ASP A 177 22.20 12.93 -11.10
C ASP A 177 21.88 11.57 -11.74
N PHE A 178 22.23 10.47 -11.06
CA PHE A 178 21.98 9.11 -11.54
C PHE A 178 20.56 8.58 -11.21
N LEU A 179 19.75 9.33 -10.47
CA LEU A 179 18.41 8.97 -10.02
C LEU A 179 17.49 10.20 -9.97
N VAL A 180 17.40 10.89 -11.10
CA VAL A 180 16.53 12.06 -11.30
C VAL A 180 15.96 12.01 -12.72
N GLU A 181 14.75 12.52 -12.90
CA GLU A 181 14.06 12.60 -14.19
C GLU A 181 13.60 14.04 -14.48
N THR A 182 13.13 14.33 -15.69
CA THR A 182 12.49 15.62 -15.99
C THR A 182 11.00 15.56 -15.69
N THR A 183 10.34 16.72 -15.59
CA THR A 183 8.87 16.78 -15.45
C THR A 183 8.19 16.06 -16.62
N GLU A 184 8.66 16.29 -17.84
CA GLU A 184 8.07 15.72 -19.06
C GLU A 184 8.22 14.20 -19.09
N SER A 185 9.41 13.66 -18.79
CA SER A 185 9.62 12.21 -18.75
C SER A 185 8.83 11.57 -17.62
N SER A 186 8.78 12.20 -16.45
CA SER A 186 8.03 11.70 -15.29
C SER A 186 6.54 11.56 -15.59
N VAL A 187 5.92 12.61 -16.14
CA VAL A 187 4.50 12.61 -16.53
C VAL A 187 4.21 11.61 -17.65
N ARG A 188 5.06 11.57 -18.69
CA ARG A 188 4.93 10.61 -19.80
C ARG A 188 4.99 9.17 -19.31
N ASP A 189 5.98 8.85 -18.49
CA ASP A 189 6.23 7.49 -18.03
C ASP A 189 5.18 7.06 -16.99
N THR A 190 4.70 7.96 -16.13
CA THR A 190 3.56 7.67 -15.25
C THR A 190 2.30 7.36 -16.05
N ARG A 191 2.02 8.12 -17.12
CA ARG A 191 0.89 7.81 -18.02
C ARG A 191 1.05 6.44 -18.69
N ALA A 192 2.24 6.15 -19.23
CA ALA A 192 2.54 4.85 -19.84
C ALA A 192 2.39 3.70 -18.83
N PHE A 193 2.81 3.89 -17.59
CA PHE A 193 2.64 2.92 -16.51
C PHE A 193 1.16 2.67 -16.19
N ILE A 194 0.35 3.74 -16.07
CA ILE A 194 -1.09 3.63 -15.83
C ILE A 194 -1.78 2.81 -16.93
N GLU A 195 -1.49 3.10 -18.20
CA GLU A 195 -2.06 2.37 -19.32
C GLU A 195 -1.61 0.90 -19.34
N TYR A 196 -0.32 0.64 -19.06
CA TYR A 196 0.17 -0.73 -18.94
C TYR A 196 -0.57 -1.53 -17.85
N VAL A 197 -0.78 -0.96 -16.65
CA VAL A 197 -1.53 -1.66 -15.60
C VAL A 197 -2.97 -1.98 -16.03
N LYS A 198 -3.62 -1.08 -16.78
CA LYS A 198 -4.95 -1.36 -17.35
C LYS A 198 -4.89 -2.51 -18.37
N GLU A 199 -3.89 -2.53 -19.24
CA GLU A 199 -3.71 -3.57 -20.24
C GLU A 199 -3.49 -4.95 -19.59
N VAL A 200 -2.66 -5.04 -18.55
CA VAL A 200 -2.45 -6.32 -17.86
C VAL A 200 -3.73 -6.74 -17.12
N ASN A 201 -4.40 -5.81 -16.44
CA ASN A 201 -5.67 -6.08 -15.76
C ASN A 201 -6.81 -6.50 -16.72
N ALA A 202 -6.76 -6.12 -17.99
CA ALA A 202 -7.75 -6.55 -18.98
C ALA A 202 -7.56 -8.01 -19.45
N LYS A 203 -6.40 -8.63 -19.16
CA LYS A 203 -6.06 -9.99 -19.57
C LYS A 203 -6.46 -11.06 -18.55
N VAL A 204 -6.82 -10.67 -17.33
CA VAL A 204 -7.25 -11.60 -16.27
C VAL A 204 -8.74 -11.87 -16.34
N ASP A 205 -9.15 -13.10 -16.01
CA ASP A 205 -10.55 -13.54 -15.99
C ASP A 205 -11.24 -13.34 -14.62
N HIS A 206 -10.50 -12.79 -13.65
CA HIS A 206 -10.97 -12.44 -12.31
C HIS A 206 -10.96 -10.92 -12.09
N LYS A 207 -11.46 -10.48 -10.93
CA LYS A 207 -11.38 -9.05 -10.56
C LYS A 207 -9.90 -8.62 -10.49
N PRO A 208 -9.52 -7.50 -11.13
CA PRO A 208 -8.18 -6.95 -11.03
C PRO A 208 -7.69 -6.82 -9.59
N LEU A 209 -6.46 -7.25 -9.35
CA LEU A 209 -5.81 -7.18 -8.04
C LEU A 209 -4.85 -6.00 -7.93
N VAL A 210 -4.32 -5.49 -9.04
CA VAL A 210 -3.36 -4.39 -9.07
C VAL A 210 -4.04 -3.09 -9.49
N THR A 211 -3.77 -2.00 -8.78
CA THR A 211 -4.24 -0.65 -9.12
C THR A 211 -3.03 0.29 -9.20
N PRO A 212 -2.87 1.09 -10.28
CA PRO A 212 -1.80 2.09 -10.31
C PRO A 212 -2.10 3.21 -9.31
N ILE A 213 -1.06 3.76 -8.67
CA ILE A 213 -1.17 4.86 -7.70
C ILE A 213 -0.17 5.97 -8.04
N ILE A 214 -0.62 7.23 -7.99
CA ILE A 214 0.24 8.40 -8.24
C ILE A 214 1.21 8.56 -7.06
N THR A 215 2.50 8.64 -7.35
CA THR A 215 3.55 8.45 -6.33
C THR A 215 4.67 9.51 -6.44
N PRO A 216 4.36 10.80 -6.20
CA PRO A 216 5.42 11.74 -5.86
C PRO A 216 6.17 11.22 -4.64
N ARG A 217 7.49 11.05 -4.72
CA ARG A 217 8.26 10.45 -3.62
C ARG A 217 7.96 11.19 -2.31
N PHE A 218 8.23 12.49 -2.32
CA PHE A 218 7.98 13.47 -1.26
C PHE A 218 8.18 14.88 -1.84
N ALA A 219 7.73 15.93 -1.17
CA ALA A 219 7.73 17.28 -1.76
C ALA A 219 9.15 17.78 -2.11
N ILE A 220 10.17 17.43 -1.32
CA ILE A 220 11.56 17.85 -1.57
C ILE A 220 12.02 17.42 -2.97
N SER A 221 11.65 16.24 -3.44
CA SER A 221 12.13 15.71 -4.71
C SER A 221 11.28 16.07 -5.93
N CYS A 222 10.22 16.85 -5.76
CA CYS A 222 9.28 17.18 -6.84
C CYS A 222 9.11 18.69 -6.97
N THR A 223 9.32 19.26 -8.15
CA THR A 223 8.97 20.66 -8.40
C THR A 223 7.45 20.87 -8.29
N SER A 224 7.02 22.11 -8.02
CA SER A 224 5.59 22.49 -8.03
C SER A 224 4.89 22.16 -9.35
N ASP A 225 5.58 22.34 -10.48
CA ASP A 225 5.05 21.97 -11.79
C ASP A 225 4.78 20.47 -11.90
N LEU A 226 5.73 19.62 -11.46
CA LEU A 226 5.53 18.18 -11.47
C LEU A 226 4.39 17.76 -10.54
N LEU A 227 4.32 18.29 -9.32
CA LEU A 227 3.21 18.00 -8.39
C LEU A 227 1.85 18.38 -9.01
N THR A 228 1.78 19.52 -9.71
CA THR A 228 0.56 19.97 -10.39
C THR A 228 0.15 19.00 -11.49
N GLU A 229 1.08 18.56 -12.33
CA GLU A 229 0.81 17.61 -13.41
C GLU A 229 0.39 16.23 -12.85
N LEU A 230 1.01 15.77 -11.76
CA LEU A 230 0.61 14.54 -11.08
C LEU A 230 -0.80 14.63 -10.49
N GLY A 231 -1.18 15.79 -9.93
CA GLY A 231 -2.54 16.04 -9.47
C GLY A 231 -3.57 16.00 -10.61
N LYS A 232 -3.20 16.53 -11.78
CA LYS A 232 -4.02 16.42 -13.00
C LYS A 232 -4.20 14.97 -13.43
N LEU A 233 -3.12 14.18 -13.46
CA LEU A 233 -3.18 12.75 -13.78
C LEU A 233 -4.04 11.95 -12.78
N ALA A 234 -3.88 12.21 -11.47
CA ALA A 234 -4.67 11.58 -10.43
C ALA A 234 -6.17 11.82 -10.66
N LYS A 235 -6.54 13.05 -11.02
CA LYS A 235 -7.92 13.42 -11.33
C LYS A 235 -8.41 12.82 -12.65
N GLU A 236 -7.62 12.92 -13.72
CA GLU A 236 -7.96 12.42 -15.06
C GLU A 236 -8.28 10.93 -15.04
N TYR A 237 -7.46 10.15 -14.34
CA TYR A 237 -7.60 8.71 -14.26
C TYR A 237 -8.36 8.21 -13.02
N ASN A 238 -8.81 9.12 -12.15
CA ASN A 238 -9.42 8.79 -10.86
C ASN A 238 -8.58 7.77 -10.07
N LEU A 239 -7.32 8.12 -9.81
CA LEU A 239 -6.34 7.26 -9.15
C LEU A 239 -6.11 7.67 -7.70
N PRO A 240 -5.76 6.71 -6.82
CA PRO A 240 -5.25 7.03 -5.50
C PRO A 240 -3.89 7.75 -5.59
N ILE A 241 -3.46 8.33 -4.48
CA ILE A 241 -2.18 9.01 -4.32
C ILE A 241 -1.45 8.47 -3.09
N GLN A 242 -0.13 8.32 -3.17
CA GLN A 242 0.73 8.06 -2.01
C GLN A 242 1.94 9.00 -2.00
N SER A 243 2.38 9.41 -0.81
CA SER A 243 3.62 10.17 -0.61
C SER A 243 4.08 10.08 0.86
N HIS A 244 5.22 10.70 1.19
CA HIS A 244 5.68 10.88 2.57
C HIS A 244 5.24 12.26 3.08
N LEU A 245 4.99 12.39 4.38
CA LEU A 245 4.56 13.65 4.97
C LEU A 245 5.06 13.79 6.42
N CYS A 246 5.72 14.91 6.72
CA CYS A 246 6.13 15.30 8.08
C CYS A 246 6.84 14.18 8.86
N GLU A 247 7.76 13.46 8.21
CA GLU A 247 8.51 12.38 8.85
C GLU A 247 9.62 12.93 9.74
N ASN A 248 10.39 13.90 9.22
CA ASN A 248 11.55 14.47 9.91
C ASN A 248 11.48 16.00 9.98
N LEU A 249 12.03 16.61 11.04
CA LEU A 249 12.02 18.08 11.20
C LEU A 249 12.84 18.79 10.11
N ASN A 250 14.02 18.26 9.75
CA ASN A 250 14.85 18.84 8.69
C ASN A 250 14.18 18.70 7.32
N GLU A 251 13.43 17.62 7.11
CA GLU A 251 12.62 17.41 5.91
C GLU A 251 11.51 18.48 5.82
N ILE A 252 10.78 18.73 6.92
CA ILE A 252 9.75 19.77 6.98
C ILE A 252 10.35 21.15 6.64
N ASP A 253 11.44 21.53 7.30
CA ASP A 253 12.07 22.83 7.09
C ASP A 253 12.55 23.00 5.63
N PHE A 254 13.13 21.95 5.05
CA PHE A 254 13.58 21.99 3.66
C PHE A 254 12.38 22.09 2.69
N THR A 255 11.32 21.31 2.89
CA THR A 255 10.08 21.47 2.11
C THR A 255 9.55 22.90 2.18
N MET A 256 9.47 23.49 3.38
CA MET A 256 8.91 24.84 3.50
C MET A 256 9.77 25.92 2.81
N SER A 257 11.09 25.70 2.71
CA SER A 257 11.97 26.58 1.94
C SER A 257 11.73 26.49 0.42
N LEU A 258 11.34 25.32 -0.09
CA LEU A 258 11.05 25.07 -1.51
C LEU A 258 9.64 25.53 -1.91
N PHE A 259 8.69 25.53 -0.96
CA PHE A 259 7.28 25.86 -1.18
C PHE A 259 6.82 27.04 -0.32
N PRO A 260 7.42 28.24 -0.47
CA PRO A 260 7.14 29.39 0.41
C PRO A 260 5.71 29.95 0.30
N LYS A 261 4.94 29.51 -0.70
CA LYS A 261 3.53 29.89 -0.89
C LYS A 261 2.56 28.99 -0.11
N SER A 262 2.97 27.78 0.22
CA SER A 262 2.16 26.84 0.99
C SER A 262 2.29 27.15 2.48
N VAL A 263 1.18 27.03 3.22
CA VAL A 263 1.16 27.42 4.64
C VAL A 263 1.89 26.41 5.53
N ASN A 264 1.88 25.13 5.15
CA ASN A 264 2.56 24.02 5.80
C ASN A 264 2.81 22.89 4.79
N TYR A 265 3.51 21.84 5.20
CA TYR A 265 3.86 20.71 4.31
C TYR A 265 2.60 20.02 3.78
N THR A 266 1.61 19.75 4.62
CA THR A 266 0.34 19.14 4.18
C THR A 266 -0.36 19.98 3.09
N SER A 267 -0.29 21.31 3.19
CA SER A 267 -0.86 22.23 2.21
C SER A 267 -0.16 22.14 0.86
N VAL A 268 1.13 21.78 0.79
CA VAL A 268 1.81 21.54 -0.48
C VAL A 268 1.04 20.53 -1.32
N TYR A 269 0.64 19.39 -0.75
CA TYR A 269 -0.14 18.40 -1.49
C TYR A 269 -1.56 18.89 -1.81
N ALA A 270 -2.21 19.60 -0.89
CA ALA A 270 -3.55 20.15 -1.11
C ALA A 270 -3.59 21.15 -2.27
N ASP A 271 -2.61 22.08 -2.32
CA ASP A 271 -2.49 23.13 -3.32
C ASP A 271 -2.35 22.56 -4.75
N HIS A 272 -1.81 21.35 -4.86
CA HIS A 272 -1.55 20.65 -6.12
C HIS A 272 -2.60 19.58 -6.46
N GLY A 273 -3.70 19.50 -5.69
CA GLY A 273 -4.77 18.52 -5.92
C GLY A 273 -4.39 17.07 -5.59
N LEU A 274 -3.34 16.88 -4.78
CA LEU A 274 -2.79 15.59 -4.35
C LEU A 274 -3.22 15.20 -2.93
N LEU A 275 -4.20 15.89 -2.35
CA LEU A 275 -4.78 15.57 -1.05
C LEU A 275 -6.30 15.40 -1.16
N ASN A 276 -6.76 14.15 -1.06
CA ASN A 276 -8.17 13.75 -1.17
C ASN A 276 -8.46 12.45 -0.41
N ASP A 277 -9.67 11.92 -0.56
CA ASP A 277 -10.19 10.76 0.16
C ASP A 277 -9.53 9.42 -0.22
N ARG A 278 -8.68 9.44 -1.26
CA ARG A 278 -7.89 8.32 -1.77
C ARG A 278 -6.37 8.58 -1.68
N THR A 279 -5.98 9.53 -0.85
CA THR A 279 -4.57 9.85 -0.57
C THR A 279 -4.08 9.12 0.68
N ILE A 280 -2.88 8.55 0.61
CA ILE A 280 -2.19 7.88 1.72
C ILE A 280 -0.88 8.62 1.99
N MET A 281 -0.72 9.16 3.20
CA MET A 281 0.49 9.87 3.63
C MET A 281 1.27 9.04 4.64
N ALA A 282 2.51 8.70 4.33
CA ALA A 282 3.37 7.92 5.20
C ALA A 282 3.97 8.76 6.34
N HIS A 283 4.18 8.10 7.48
CA HIS A 283 4.81 8.60 8.70
C HIS A 283 3.96 9.56 9.53
N CYS A 284 3.75 10.79 9.04
CA CYS A 284 3.00 11.84 9.73
C CYS A 284 3.43 12.03 11.21
N VAL A 285 4.74 12.03 11.47
CA VAL A 285 5.28 12.07 12.84
C VAL A 285 5.09 13.44 13.48
N HIS A 286 5.51 14.50 12.77
CA HIS A 286 5.57 15.86 13.29
C HIS A 286 4.41 16.73 12.75
N MET A 287 3.20 16.19 12.80
CA MET A 287 2.00 16.89 12.30
C MET A 287 1.53 17.96 13.29
N LYS A 288 1.27 19.17 12.78
CA LYS A 288 0.57 20.22 13.54
C LYS A 288 -0.94 19.99 13.54
N ASP A 289 -1.66 20.66 14.45
CA ASP A 289 -3.11 20.50 14.56
C ASP A 289 -3.84 20.94 13.29
N GLU A 290 -3.43 22.05 12.68
CA GLU A 290 -4.00 22.53 11.42
C GLU A 290 -3.77 21.58 10.25
N GLU A 291 -2.66 20.82 10.27
CA GLU A 291 -2.36 19.80 9.26
C GLU A 291 -3.24 18.57 9.44
N LEU A 292 -3.45 18.12 10.69
CA LEU A 292 -4.40 17.04 10.99
C LEU A 292 -5.83 17.43 10.60
N ASP A 293 -6.23 18.67 10.84
CA ASP A 293 -7.55 19.18 10.44
C ASP A 293 -7.69 19.21 8.91
N LEU A 294 -6.62 19.55 8.18
CA LEU A 294 -6.60 19.50 6.71
C LEU A 294 -6.66 18.06 6.18
N MET A 295 -5.96 17.10 6.80
CA MET A 295 -6.07 15.67 6.49
C MET A 295 -7.51 15.18 6.69
N LYS A 296 -8.13 15.53 7.83
CA LYS A 296 -9.52 15.17 8.13
C LYS A 296 -10.50 15.78 7.14
N LYS A 297 -10.37 17.07 6.82
CA LYS A 297 -11.23 17.78 5.87
C LYS A 297 -11.21 17.12 4.48
N ASN A 298 -10.06 16.64 4.04
CA ASN A 298 -9.90 15.96 2.75
C ASN A 298 -10.11 14.45 2.83
N ASN A 299 -10.39 13.90 4.01
CA ASN A 299 -10.60 12.48 4.26
C ASN A 299 -9.41 11.58 3.85
N ALA A 300 -8.19 12.14 3.86
CA ALA A 300 -6.95 11.43 3.54
C ALA A 300 -6.58 10.44 4.66
N GLY A 301 -5.85 9.39 4.30
CA GLY A 301 -5.35 8.38 5.21
C GLY A 301 -3.88 8.58 5.58
N ILE A 302 -3.52 8.06 6.76
CA ILE A 302 -2.14 8.03 7.27
C ILE A 302 -1.66 6.60 7.31
N SER A 303 -0.42 6.35 6.87
CA SER A 303 0.29 5.09 7.09
C SER A 303 1.29 5.26 8.24
N HIS A 304 1.06 4.56 9.35
CA HIS A 304 1.90 4.65 10.53
C HIS A 304 3.06 3.64 10.49
N CYS A 305 4.23 4.12 10.09
CA CYS A 305 5.43 3.29 9.93
C CYS A 305 6.31 3.26 11.20
N ALA A 306 5.79 2.74 12.32
CA ALA A 306 6.46 2.78 13.64
C ALA A 306 7.93 2.31 13.62
N ASN A 307 8.21 1.20 12.92
CA ASN A 307 9.56 0.65 12.82
C ASN A 307 10.52 1.62 12.11
N SER A 308 10.10 2.23 11.00
CA SER A 308 10.91 3.23 10.28
C SER A 308 11.17 4.45 11.18
N ASN A 309 10.10 4.95 11.81
CA ASN A 309 10.18 6.15 12.63
C ASN A 309 11.19 6.02 13.78
N LEU A 310 11.29 4.83 14.38
CA LEU A 310 12.28 4.53 15.41
C LEU A 310 13.69 4.35 14.83
N ASN A 311 13.83 3.56 13.76
CA ASN A 311 15.12 3.24 13.17
C ASN A 311 15.83 4.48 12.59
N LEU A 312 15.09 5.38 11.95
CA LEU A 312 15.62 6.61 11.37
C LEU A 312 15.64 7.78 12.35
N LYS A 313 15.30 7.53 13.63
CA LYS A 313 15.21 8.55 14.69
C LYS A 313 14.30 9.73 14.31
N SER A 314 13.28 9.46 13.50
CA SER A 314 12.29 10.43 13.04
C SER A 314 11.44 10.92 14.21
N GLY A 315 10.97 10.01 15.08
CA GLY A 315 10.20 10.34 16.28
C GLY A 315 9.06 9.37 16.56
N LEU A 316 8.09 9.79 17.39
CA LEU A 316 6.91 9.01 17.74
C LEU A 316 5.64 9.73 17.25
N ALA A 317 4.92 9.11 16.32
CA ALA A 317 3.67 9.66 15.82
C ALA A 317 2.55 9.55 16.87
N ASP A 318 1.79 10.62 17.11
CA ASP A 318 0.67 10.64 18.05
C ASP A 318 -0.59 10.02 17.43
N ILE A 319 -0.60 8.69 17.35
CA ILE A 319 -1.70 7.92 16.75
C ILE A 319 -3.00 8.09 17.53
N ARG A 320 -2.94 8.27 18.86
CA ARG A 320 -4.14 8.50 19.67
C ARG A 320 -4.82 9.80 19.28
N LYS A 321 -4.05 10.87 19.10
CA LYS A 321 -4.57 12.17 18.63
C LYS A 321 -5.20 12.06 17.24
N MET A 322 -4.52 11.41 16.30
CA MET A 322 -5.05 11.20 14.94
C MET A 322 -6.39 10.45 14.94
N LEU A 323 -6.48 9.34 15.69
CA LEU A 323 -7.71 8.57 15.81
C LEU A 323 -8.82 9.35 16.53
N SER A 324 -8.49 10.18 17.52
CA SER A 324 -9.48 11.02 18.22
C SER A 324 -10.08 12.11 17.32
N LYS A 325 -9.37 12.50 16.25
CA LYS A 325 -9.86 13.39 15.19
C LYS A 325 -10.58 12.64 14.05
N ASP A 326 -10.81 11.34 14.21
CA ASP A 326 -11.46 10.48 13.22
C ASP A 326 -10.72 10.47 11.86
N ILE A 327 -9.38 10.53 11.91
CA ILE A 327 -8.51 10.36 10.75
C ILE A 327 -8.26 8.86 10.53
N LYS A 328 -8.26 8.43 9.26
CA LYS A 328 -7.98 7.03 8.91
C LYS A 328 -6.50 6.74 9.12
N VAL A 329 -6.17 5.73 9.92
CA VAL A 329 -4.79 5.31 10.17
C VAL A 329 -4.64 3.83 9.83
N GLY A 330 -3.71 3.51 8.95
CA GLY A 330 -3.23 2.16 8.65
C GLY A 330 -1.81 1.94 9.17
N LEU A 331 -1.29 0.74 8.93
CA LEU A 331 0.10 0.35 9.23
C LEU A 331 0.85 0.08 7.94
#